data_AF-A0A7X9G4K9-F1
#
_entry.id   AF-A0A7X9G4K9-F1
#
_cell.length_a   1.000
_cell.length_b   1.000
_cell.length_c   1.000
_cell.angle_alpha   90.00
_cell.angle_beta   90.00
_cell.angle_gamma   90.00
#
_symmetry.space_group_name_H-M   'P 1'
#
loop_
_entity.id
_entity.type
_entity.pdbx_description
1 polymer ?
#
loop_
_entity_poly.entity_id
_entity_poly.type
_entity_poly.pdbx_seq_one_letter_code
_entity_poly.pdbx_strand_id
1 'polypeptide(L)'
;MLSTSLPGMEIINLEQQRRVPPKEPITYSFRLRDAETRQVRLHLEARFDWDSLFGYTQGLRLTINGQGVTGSRLLNKPLAYKTRNGGGNQWAQVDGHVYNIMYSPDFSDRIKTDTGFKYGLYEDEQEPYRFVFDLSGLTQHVGSNEIGIETIFAPVIFRNVRIEIDENRQPRINDPAHLIKPAPIGGVPDYQLQSPPVIDLSLQVNAEGIPELLAEQKKYPLHSRFSLPEGKWLETDAVPWPKGSFKKNSSMEQSWETPNYRL
;
A
#
# COMPACT_ATOMS: atom_id res chain seq x y z
N MET A 1 -55.44 -13.84 11.21
CA MET A 1 -54.20 -13.53 10.48
C MET A 1 -53.28 -12.82 11.45
N LEU A 2 -52.24 -13.49 11.94
CA LEU A 2 -51.28 -12.89 12.87
C LEU A 2 -50.28 -12.07 12.04
N SER A 3 -50.42 -10.75 12.09
CA SER A 3 -49.39 -9.81 11.64
C SER A 3 -48.31 -9.81 12.72
N THR A 4 -47.26 -10.60 12.52
CA THR A 4 -46.00 -10.43 13.23
C THR A 4 -45.15 -9.48 12.41
N SER A 5 -45.17 -8.20 12.77
CA SER A 5 -44.17 -7.24 12.29
C SER A 5 -42.79 -7.74 12.75
N LEU A 6 -41.99 -8.24 11.82
CA LEU A 6 -40.58 -8.50 12.09
C LEU A 6 -39.91 -7.15 12.41
N PRO A 7 -39.09 -7.04 13.46
CA PRO A 7 -38.33 -5.81 13.71
C PRO A 7 -37.39 -5.59 12.52
N GLY A 8 -37.46 -4.40 11.90
CA GLY A 8 -36.76 -4.09 10.65
C GLY A 8 -35.25 -4.36 10.67
N MET A 9 -34.63 -4.28 11.86
CA MET A 9 -33.22 -4.60 12.08
C MET A 9 -33.04 -5.54 13.27
N GLU A 10 -32.22 -6.57 13.11
CA GLU A 10 -31.82 -7.53 14.14
C GLU A 10 -30.29 -7.51 14.29
N ILE A 11 -29.79 -7.55 15.52
CA ILE A 11 -28.36 -7.54 15.82
C ILE A 11 -28.01 -8.75 16.68
N ILE A 12 -26.97 -9.49 16.28
CA ILE A 12 -26.37 -10.59 17.02
C ILE A 12 -24.94 -10.18 17.39
N ASN A 13 -24.68 -9.89 18.66
CA ASN A 13 -23.34 -9.57 19.15
C ASN A 13 -22.54 -10.87 19.32
N LEU A 14 -21.33 -10.92 18.75
CA LEU A 14 -20.46 -12.10 18.78
C LEU A 14 -19.24 -11.88 19.67
N GLU A 15 -18.65 -10.69 19.61
CA GLU A 15 -17.46 -10.34 20.40
C GLU A 15 -17.40 -8.83 20.62
N GLN A 16 -17.10 -8.43 21.86
CA GLN A 16 -16.92 -7.02 22.18
C GLN A 16 -15.48 -6.59 21.93
N GLN A 17 -14.52 -7.38 22.40
CA GLN A 17 -13.10 -7.14 22.17
C GLN A 17 -12.30 -8.43 22.34
N ARG A 18 -11.45 -8.75 21.38
CA ARG A 18 -10.54 -9.90 21.48
C ARG A 18 -9.20 -9.60 20.84
N ARG A 19 -8.12 -9.99 21.51
CA ARG A 19 -6.79 -10.06 20.93
C ARG A 19 -6.57 -11.48 20.40
N VAL A 20 -6.11 -11.57 19.15
CA VAL A 20 -5.89 -12.84 18.45
C VAL A 20 -4.44 -12.89 17.98
N PRO A 21 -3.62 -13.85 18.43
CA PRO A 21 -2.25 -14.05 17.92
C PRO A 21 -2.24 -14.37 16.42
N PRO A 22 -1.14 -14.15 15.70
CA PRO A 22 -1.05 -14.48 14.27
C PRO A 22 -1.16 -15.99 14.05
N LYS A 23 -1.77 -16.40 12.92
CA LYS A 23 -1.94 -17.79 12.47
C LYS A 23 -2.81 -18.66 13.37
N GLU A 24 -3.55 -18.04 14.30
CA GLU A 24 -4.54 -18.71 15.13
C GLU A 24 -5.94 -18.34 14.63
N PRO A 25 -6.59 -19.22 13.85
CA PRO A 25 -7.95 -18.96 13.40
C PRO A 25 -8.92 -19.00 14.59
N ILE A 26 -9.88 -18.08 14.59
CA ILE A 26 -11.01 -18.08 15.51
C ILE A 26 -12.31 -18.22 14.72
N THR A 27 -13.29 -18.86 15.35
CA THR A 27 -14.63 -19.04 14.76
C THR A 27 -15.71 -18.45 15.64
N TYR A 28 -16.75 -17.92 14.99
CA TYR A 28 -17.97 -17.46 15.64
C TYR A 28 -19.17 -18.10 14.97
N SER A 29 -19.97 -18.83 15.76
CA SER A 29 -21.23 -19.41 15.27
C SER A 29 -22.39 -18.46 15.57
N PHE A 30 -23.33 -18.37 14.63
CA PHE A 30 -24.59 -17.65 14.81
C PHE A 30 -25.73 -18.37 14.12
N ARG A 31 -26.97 -18.06 14.52
CA ARG A 31 -28.16 -18.66 13.90
C ARG A 31 -29.04 -17.59 13.30
N LEU A 32 -29.51 -17.86 12.08
CA LEU A 32 -30.51 -17.04 11.40
C LEU A 32 -31.86 -17.76 11.46
N ARG A 33 -32.92 -16.98 11.69
CA ARG A 33 -34.30 -17.47 11.74
C ARG A 33 -35.02 -17.28 10.40
N ASP A 34 -34.76 -16.15 9.76
CA ASP A 34 -35.19 -15.79 8.42
C ASP A 34 -34.34 -14.61 7.92
N ALA A 35 -33.68 -14.81 6.78
CA ALA A 35 -32.88 -13.79 6.10
C ALA A 35 -32.97 -13.93 4.57
N GLU A 36 -34.08 -14.47 4.04
CA GLU A 36 -34.22 -14.68 2.60
C GLU A 36 -34.29 -13.34 1.84
N THR A 37 -35.04 -12.38 2.39
CA THR A 37 -35.23 -11.05 1.80
C THR A 37 -34.29 -9.98 2.36
N ARG A 38 -33.66 -10.25 3.51
CA ARG A 38 -32.86 -9.31 4.31
C ARG A 38 -31.37 -9.41 3.97
N GLN A 39 -30.65 -8.29 4.07
CA GLN A 39 -29.19 -8.29 3.96
C GLN A 39 -28.57 -8.72 5.28
N VAL A 40 -27.66 -9.69 5.22
CA VAL A 40 -26.86 -10.12 6.38
C VAL A 40 -25.51 -9.44 6.30
N ARG A 41 -25.16 -8.63 7.31
CA ARG A 41 -23.95 -7.81 7.35
C ARG A 41 -23.07 -8.19 8.54
N LEU A 42 -21.80 -8.44 8.29
CA LEU A 42 -20.78 -8.57 9.34
C LEU A 42 -20.16 -7.21 9.60
N HIS A 43 -20.24 -6.76 10.84
CA HIS A 43 -19.54 -5.57 11.33
C HIS A 43 -18.42 -6.03 12.23
N LEU A 44 -17.22 -5.46 12.04
CA LEU A 44 -16.10 -5.62 12.95
C LEU A 44 -15.16 -4.42 12.84
N GLU A 45 -14.44 -4.14 13.91
CA GLU A 45 -13.29 -3.26 13.90
C GLU A 45 -12.02 -4.09 14.07
N ALA A 46 -10.98 -3.81 13.28
CA ALA A 46 -9.71 -4.53 13.34
C ALA A 46 -8.50 -3.59 13.23
N ARG A 47 -7.48 -3.87 14.04
CA ARG A 47 -6.13 -3.27 13.93
C ARG A 47 -5.08 -4.26 14.36
N PHE A 48 -3.85 -4.13 13.86
CA PHE A 48 -2.74 -4.81 14.50
C PHE A 48 -2.50 -4.27 15.90
N ASP A 49 -2.15 -5.16 16.82
CA ASP A 49 -1.73 -4.80 18.16
C ASP A 49 -0.30 -4.24 18.12
N TRP A 50 -0.17 -2.92 18.13
CA TRP A 50 1.11 -2.23 17.95
C TRP A 50 1.15 -0.95 18.77
N ASP A 51 2.29 -0.62 19.38
CA ASP A 51 2.38 0.50 20.32
C ASP A 51 2.33 1.90 19.66
N SER A 52 2.42 1.95 18.33
CA SER A 52 2.46 3.20 17.57
C SER A 52 1.79 3.07 16.20
N LEU A 53 1.57 4.21 15.54
CA LEU A 53 1.21 4.21 14.13
C LEU A 53 2.45 3.82 13.32
N PHE A 54 2.36 2.78 12.49
CA PHE A 54 3.51 2.27 11.74
C PHE A 54 3.26 2.17 10.23
N GLY A 55 2.09 1.68 9.83
CA GLY A 55 1.73 1.49 8.42
C GLY A 55 0.59 0.51 8.28
N TYR A 56 0.64 -0.31 7.23
CA TYR A 56 -0.35 -1.36 6.96
C TYR A 56 0.31 -2.56 6.30
N THR A 57 -0.33 -3.72 6.45
CA THR A 57 -0.05 -4.92 5.66
C THR A 57 -1.26 -5.85 5.74
N GLN A 58 -1.23 -6.95 5.00
CA GLN A 58 -2.25 -7.98 5.06
C GLN A 58 -2.31 -8.53 6.48
N GLY A 59 -3.50 -8.56 7.10
CA GLY A 59 -3.60 -8.99 8.50
C GLY A 59 -4.80 -9.85 8.81
N LEU A 60 -5.78 -9.88 7.92
CA LEU A 60 -7.08 -10.45 8.16
C LEU A 60 -7.51 -11.32 6.98
N ARG A 61 -7.84 -12.57 7.21
CA ARG A 61 -8.55 -13.43 6.26
C ARG A 61 -9.92 -13.77 6.84
N LEU A 62 -10.96 -13.62 6.02
CA LEU A 62 -12.35 -13.85 6.44
C LEU A 62 -13.00 -14.96 5.62
N THR A 63 -13.69 -15.86 6.31
CA THR A 63 -14.54 -16.87 5.71
C THR A 63 -15.90 -16.92 6.40
N ILE A 64 -16.90 -17.43 5.68
CA ILE A 64 -18.23 -17.74 6.20
C ILE A 64 -18.65 -19.09 5.62
N ASN A 65 -19.00 -20.04 6.47
CA ASN A 65 -19.30 -21.43 6.07
C ASN A 65 -18.23 -22.03 5.15
N GLY A 66 -16.95 -21.72 5.42
CA GLY A 66 -15.80 -22.13 4.62
C GLY A 66 -15.56 -21.36 3.31
N GLN A 67 -16.45 -20.45 2.92
CA GLN A 67 -16.30 -19.62 1.71
C GLN A 67 -15.61 -18.28 2.04
N GLY A 68 -14.68 -17.84 1.20
CA GLY A 68 -13.98 -16.57 1.39
C GLY A 68 -14.91 -15.36 1.23
N VAL A 69 -14.83 -14.40 2.17
CA VAL A 69 -15.52 -13.11 2.08
C VAL A 69 -14.66 -12.16 1.26
N THR A 70 -14.95 -12.03 -0.03
CA THR A 70 -14.11 -11.28 -0.98
C THR A 70 -14.28 -9.76 -0.88
N GLY A 71 -13.29 -9.00 -1.38
CA GLY A 71 -13.28 -7.54 -1.32
C GLY A 71 -14.51 -6.87 -1.96
N SER A 72 -15.09 -7.49 -3.00
CA SER A 72 -16.36 -7.03 -3.61
C SER A 72 -17.53 -6.92 -2.63
N ARG A 73 -17.45 -7.60 -1.47
CA ARG A 73 -18.46 -7.61 -0.41
C ARG A 73 -18.23 -6.56 0.66
N LEU A 74 -17.12 -5.82 0.63
CA LEU A 74 -16.89 -4.68 1.52
C LEU A 74 -17.86 -3.55 1.15
N LEU A 75 -18.66 -3.09 2.12
CA LEU A 75 -19.77 -2.17 1.91
C LEU A 75 -19.45 -0.72 2.28
N ASN A 76 -18.67 -0.52 3.35
CA ASN A 76 -18.55 0.79 3.99
C ASN A 76 -17.39 1.66 3.47
N LYS A 77 -16.60 1.18 2.51
CA LYS A 77 -15.49 1.95 1.93
C LYS A 77 -15.08 1.39 0.55
N PRO A 78 -14.56 2.23 -0.36
CA PRO A 78 -13.91 1.76 -1.58
C PRO A 78 -12.73 0.86 -1.26
N LEU A 79 -12.42 -0.11 -2.12
CA LEU A 79 -11.25 -0.98 -1.92
C LEU A 79 -9.93 -0.21 -1.97
N ALA A 80 -9.81 0.82 -2.80
CA ALA A 80 -8.60 1.62 -2.85
C ALA A 80 -8.59 2.70 -1.76
N TYR A 81 -7.40 3.00 -1.23
CA TYR A 81 -7.17 4.14 -0.35
C TYR A 81 -5.81 4.79 -0.67
N LYS A 82 -5.68 6.06 -0.29
CA LYS A 82 -4.45 6.85 -0.45
C LYS A 82 -3.87 7.23 0.90
N THR A 83 -2.54 7.24 0.94
CA THR A 83 -1.78 7.70 2.09
C THR A 83 -1.15 9.06 1.85
N ARG A 84 -0.88 9.79 2.93
CA ARG A 84 -0.38 11.16 2.88
C ARG A 84 0.97 11.32 2.16
N ASN A 85 1.79 10.27 2.09
CA ASN A 85 3.02 10.27 1.31
C ASN A 85 2.81 10.19 -0.23
N GLY A 86 1.57 10.28 -0.71
CA GLY A 86 1.22 10.16 -2.12
C GLY A 86 1.13 8.71 -2.63
N GLY A 87 1.42 7.73 -1.77
CA GLY A 87 1.19 6.32 -2.04
C GLY A 87 -0.30 5.97 -2.05
N GLY A 88 -0.58 4.75 -2.52
CA GLY A 88 -1.90 4.15 -2.44
C GLY A 88 -1.80 2.65 -2.31
N ASN A 89 -2.81 2.04 -1.73
CA ASN A 89 -2.95 0.60 -1.68
C ASN A 89 -4.43 0.23 -1.70
N GLN A 90 -4.72 -1.05 -1.51
CA GLN A 90 -6.07 -1.58 -1.46
C GLN A 90 -6.32 -2.26 -0.13
N TRP A 91 -7.54 -2.16 0.40
CA TRP A 91 -7.98 -2.94 1.54
C TRP A 91 -7.99 -4.43 1.21
N ALA A 92 -8.38 -4.81 0.00
CA ALA A 92 -8.27 -6.16 -0.56
C ALA A 92 -8.34 -6.11 -2.09
N GLN A 93 -7.98 -7.21 -2.75
CA GLN A 93 -8.38 -7.44 -4.15
C GLN A 93 -9.90 -7.65 -4.23
N VAL A 94 -10.50 -7.36 -5.39
CA VAL A 94 -11.96 -7.49 -5.60
C VAL A 94 -12.44 -8.93 -5.36
N ASP A 95 -11.68 -9.92 -5.83
CA ASP A 95 -11.89 -11.36 -5.66
C ASP A 95 -11.08 -11.95 -4.49
N GLY A 96 -10.19 -11.17 -3.88
CA GLY A 96 -9.39 -11.57 -2.73
C GLY A 96 -10.17 -11.49 -1.42
N HIS A 97 -9.89 -12.41 -0.50
CA HIS A 97 -10.52 -12.49 0.83
C HIS A 97 -9.50 -12.28 1.97
N VAL A 98 -8.36 -11.69 1.63
CA VAL A 98 -7.30 -11.26 2.54
C VAL A 98 -7.24 -9.74 2.52
N TYR A 99 -7.29 -9.14 3.70
CA TYR A 99 -7.43 -7.72 3.89
C TYR A 99 -6.19 -7.09 4.53
N ASN A 100 -5.80 -5.94 4.01
CA ASN A 100 -4.89 -5.02 4.67
C ASN A 100 -5.57 -4.41 5.89
N ILE A 101 -4.85 -4.33 7.01
CA ILE A 101 -5.26 -3.63 8.21
C ILE A 101 -4.12 -2.74 8.71
N MET A 102 -4.46 -1.77 9.56
CA MET A 102 -3.55 -0.74 10.02
C MET A 102 -2.85 -1.13 11.33
N TYR A 103 -1.57 -0.80 11.46
CA TYR A 103 -0.86 -0.80 12.75
C TYR A 103 -1.23 0.44 13.53
N SER A 104 -1.72 0.27 14.76
CA SER A 104 -2.17 1.38 15.59
C SER A 104 -2.22 1.01 17.08
N PRO A 105 -1.94 1.96 18.00
CA PRO A 105 -2.09 1.74 19.45
C PRO A 105 -3.54 1.64 19.90
N ASP A 106 -4.46 2.22 19.15
CA ASP A 106 -5.87 2.28 19.46
C ASP A 106 -6.71 2.41 18.18
N PHE A 107 -8.03 2.54 18.37
CA PHE A 107 -9.00 2.74 17.29
C PHE A 107 -9.31 4.23 17.09
N SER A 108 -8.43 5.15 17.52
CA SER A 108 -8.65 6.59 17.41
C SER A 108 -8.43 7.10 15.98
N ASP A 109 -9.01 8.25 15.68
CA ASP A 109 -8.82 8.91 14.38
C ASP A 109 -7.40 9.47 14.15
N ARG A 110 -6.44 9.23 15.06
CA ARG A 110 -5.05 9.70 14.91
C ARG A 110 -4.41 9.30 13.59
N ILE A 111 -4.75 8.14 13.04
CA ILE A 111 -4.24 7.73 11.73
C ILE A 111 -4.69 8.66 10.59
N LYS A 112 -5.84 9.31 10.72
CA LYS A 112 -6.33 10.33 9.77
C LYS A 112 -5.82 11.72 10.15
N THR A 113 -5.88 12.07 11.44
CA THR A 113 -5.68 13.44 11.91
C THR A 113 -4.22 13.82 12.16
N ASP A 114 -3.32 12.86 12.40
CA ASP A 114 -1.89 13.13 12.56
C ASP A 114 -1.27 13.45 11.21
N THR A 115 -1.08 14.75 10.94
CA THR A 115 -0.51 15.24 9.69
C THR A 115 0.96 14.88 9.50
N GLY A 116 1.68 14.55 10.58
CA GLY A 116 3.06 14.08 10.54
C GLY A 116 3.18 12.62 10.14
N PHE A 117 2.11 11.83 10.30
CA PHE A 117 2.11 10.42 9.94
C PHE A 117 1.96 10.22 8.43
N LYS A 118 3.07 9.83 7.78
CA LYS A 118 3.18 9.66 6.32
C LYS A 118 2.28 8.57 5.74
N TYR A 119 1.97 7.53 6.51
CA TYR A 119 1.05 6.46 6.12
C TYR A 119 -0.39 6.71 6.59
N GLY A 120 -0.68 7.89 7.13
CA GLY A 120 -2.03 8.28 7.49
C GLY A 120 -2.92 8.39 6.25
N LEU A 121 -4.18 8.03 6.41
CA LEU A 121 -5.16 8.08 5.33
C LEU A 121 -5.47 9.53 4.99
N TYR A 122 -5.50 9.84 3.70
CA TYR A 122 -5.78 11.18 3.19
C TYR A 122 -7.28 11.48 3.04
N GLU A 123 -8.09 10.44 2.79
CA GLU A 123 -9.51 10.57 2.45
C GLU A 123 -10.38 10.42 3.71
N ASP A 124 -11.23 11.41 3.99
CA ASP A 124 -12.04 11.48 5.21
C ASP A 124 -13.10 10.36 5.31
N GLU A 125 -13.58 9.89 4.16
CA GLU A 125 -14.59 8.83 4.04
C GLU A 125 -14.04 7.43 4.35
N GLN A 126 -12.71 7.29 4.45
CA GLN A 126 -12.09 6.00 4.75
C GLN A 126 -12.13 5.74 6.26
N GLU A 127 -12.94 4.77 6.69
CA GLU A 127 -12.90 4.28 8.08
C GLU A 127 -11.75 3.23 8.22
N PRO A 128 -10.60 3.55 8.83
CA PRO A 128 -9.39 2.73 8.77
C PRO A 128 -9.51 1.38 9.48
N TYR A 129 -10.34 1.32 10.52
CA TYR A 129 -10.45 0.14 11.38
C TYR A 129 -11.77 -0.58 11.24
N ARG A 130 -12.84 0.11 10.83
CA ARG A 130 -14.18 -0.46 10.75
C ARG A 130 -14.40 -1.13 9.40
N PHE A 131 -14.81 -2.39 9.40
CA PHE A 131 -15.18 -3.13 8.21
C PHE A 131 -16.63 -3.59 8.30
N VAL A 132 -17.36 -3.42 7.21
CA VAL A 132 -18.74 -3.90 7.06
C VAL A 132 -18.82 -4.74 5.79
N PHE A 133 -19.16 -6.02 5.93
CA PHE A 133 -19.20 -6.97 4.82
C PHE A 133 -20.62 -7.47 4.56
N ASP A 134 -21.00 -7.59 3.30
CA ASP A 134 -22.21 -8.29 2.89
C ASP A 134 -22.00 -9.80 2.83
N LEU A 135 -22.62 -10.52 3.77
CA LEU A 135 -22.60 -11.98 3.83
C LEU A 135 -23.77 -12.63 3.08
N SER A 136 -24.67 -11.83 2.50
CA SER A 136 -25.83 -12.33 1.79
C SER A 136 -25.42 -13.22 0.61
N GLY A 137 -26.05 -14.39 0.51
CA GLY A 137 -25.72 -15.44 -0.46
C GLY A 137 -24.52 -16.32 -0.06
N LEU A 138 -23.84 -16.04 1.06
CA LEU A 138 -22.84 -16.94 1.65
C LEU A 138 -23.37 -17.62 2.94
N THR A 139 -24.40 -17.05 3.55
CA THR A 139 -25.08 -17.59 4.72
C THR A 139 -26.29 -18.44 4.34
N GLN A 140 -26.57 -19.48 5.12
CA GLN A 140 -27.88 -20.10 5.16
C GLN A 140 -28.91 -19.09 5.68
N HIS A 141 -30.04 -18.94 4.99
CA HIS A 141 -31.11 -18.01 5.36
C HIS A 141 -31.83 -18.42 6.66
N VAL A 142 -31.83 -19.72 6.96
CA VAL A 142 -32.36 -20.32 8.20
C VAL A 142 -31.36 -21.36 8.67
N GLY A 143 -31.01 -21.34 9.96
CA GLY A 143 -30.12 -22.33 10.57
C GLY A 143 -28.79 -21.73 11.04
N SER A 144 -27.80 -22.60 11.23
CA SER A 144 -26.50 -22.24 11.80
C SER A 144 -25.53 -21.81 10.71
N ASN A 145 -24.78 -20.76 10.99
CA ASN A 145 -23.72 -20.23 10.16
C ASN A 145 -22.45 -20.06 11.00
N GLU A 146 -21.28 -20.10 10.36
CA GLU A 146 -19.99 -19.96 11.03
C GLU A 146 -19.10 -18.96 10.30
N ILE A 147 -18.60 -17.97 11.04
CA ILE A 147 -17.59 -17.02 10.57
C ILE A 147 -16.22 -17.55 10.98
N GLY A 148 -15.30 -17.66 10.03
CA GLY A 148 -13.88 -17.89 10.29
C GLY A 148 -13.08 -16.60 10.14
N ILE A 149 -12.24 -16.31 11.13
CA ILE A 149 -11.33 -15.17 11.12
C ILE A 149 -9.92 -15.69 11.37
N GLU A 150 -9.02 -15.49 10.42
CA GLU A 150 -7.60 -15.82 10.56
C GLU A 150 -6.76 -14.55 10.49
N THR A 151 -5.85 -14.42 11.45
CA THR A 151 -4.83 -13.37 11.52
C THR A 151 -3.55 -13.84 10.83
N ILE A 152 -2.85 -12.97 10.08
CA ILE A 152 -1.76 -13.43 9.20
C ILE A 152 -0.37 -13.09 9.76
N PHE A 153 -0.06 -11.80 9.90
CA PHE A 153 1.32 -11.35 10.13
C PHE A 153 1.66 -11.07 11.60
N ALA A 154 0.75 -10.43 12.32
CA ALA A 154 0.96 -9.99 13.70
C ALA A 154 -0.35 -10.14 14.50
N PRO A 155 -0.31 -10.03 15.84
CA PRO A 155 -1.52 -10.08 16.64
C PRO A 155 -2.50 -8.98 16.23
N VAL A 156 -3.79 -9.30 16.18
CA VAL A 156 -4.86 -8.38 15.80
C VAL A 156 -5.79 -8.20 16.99
N ILE A 157 -6.20 -6.95 17.23
CA ILE A 157 -7.31 -6.65 18.14
C ILE A 157 -8.56 -6.46 17.30
N PHE A 158 -9.57 -7.26 17.59
CA PHE A 158 -10.92 -7.11 17.08
C PHE A 158 -11.80 -6.43 18.10
N ARG A 159 -12.75 -5.61 17.63
CA ARG A 159 -13.83 -5.02 18.43
C ARG A 159 -15.16 -5.07 17.71
N ASN A 160 -16.24 -5.03 18.49
CA ASN A 160 -17.61 -4.85 18.00
C ASN A 160 -17.98 -5.85 16.88
N VAL A 161 -17.56 -7.12 17.02
CA VAL A 161 -17.88 -8.17 16.05
C VAL A 161 -19.35 -8.52 16.23
N ARG A 162 -20.15 -8.27 15.19
CA ARG A 162 -21.58 -8.52 15.24
C ARG A 162 -22.13 -8.82 13.84
N ILE A 163 -23.25 -9.53 13.82
CA ILE A 163 -24.09 -9.69 12.64
C ILE A 163 -25.26 -8.71 12.75
N GLU A 164 -25.49 -7.98 11.68
CA GLU A 164 -26.65 -7.11 11.48
C GLU A 164 -27.51 -7.71 10.35
N ILE A 165 -28.78 -7.96 10.61
CA ILE A 165 -29.74 -8.44 9.62
C ILE A 165 -30.78 -7.34 9.42
N ASP A 166 -30.99 -6.90 8.19
CA ASP A 166 -31.82 -5.71 7.91
C ASP A 166 -32.50 -5.81 6.56
N GLU A 167 -33.71 -5.27 6.48
CA GLU A 167 -34.46 -5.14 5.23
C GLU A 167 -33.89 -4.02 4.34
N ASN A 168 -33.28 -3.00 4.95
CA ASN A 168 -32.66 -1.89 4.24
C ASN A 168 -31.27 -2.28 3.73
N ARG A 169 -31.21 -2.62 2.43
CA ARG A 169 -29.97 -3.06 1.79
C ARG A 169 -29.00 -1.90 1.58
N GLN A 170 -27.76 -2.09 2.00
CA GLN A 170 -26.64 -1.24 1.61
C GLN A 170 -26.11 -1.66 0.22
N PRO A 171 -25.74 -0.71 -0.64
CA PRO A 171 -25.25 -1.00 -1.98
C PRO A 171 -23.86 -1.66 -1.94
N ARG A 172 -23.62 -2.63 -2.83
CA ARG A 172 -22.29 -3.20 -3.06
C ARG A 172 -21.46 -2.27 -3.95
N ILE A 173 -20.81 -1.30 -3.31
CA ILE A 173 -20.00 -0.27 -4.00
C ILE A 173 -18.75 -0.85 -4.67
N ASN A 174 -18.30 -2.04 -4.27
CA ASN A 174 -17.11 -2.72 -4.80
C ASN A 174 -17.47 -3.90 -5.74
N ASP A 175 -18.73 -4.01 -6.17
CA ASP A 175 -19.15 -5.05 -7.12
C ASP A 175 -18.47 -4.84 -8.48
N PRO A 176 -17.78 -5.85 -9.05
CA PRO A 176 -17.18 -5.76 -10.38
C PRO A 176 -18.12 -5.20 -11.47
N ALA A 177 -19.41 -5.54 -11.41
CA ALA A 177 -20.40 -5.06 -12.38
C ALA A 177 -20.57 -3.53 -12.33
N HIS A 178 -20.37 -2.92 -11.16
CA HIS A 178 -20.42 -1.46 -10.97
C HIS A 178 -19.07 -0.78 -11.24
N LEU A 179 -17.98 -1.53 -11.32
CA LEU A 179 -16.63 -0.99 -11.53
C LEU A 179 -16.26 -0.80 -13.01
N ILE A 180 -17.11 -1.24 -13.94
CA ILE A 180 -16.89 -1.07 -15.38
C ILE A 180 -17.18 0.38 -15.77
N LYS A 181 -16.12 1.17 -15.96
CA LYS A 181 -16.24 2.47 -16.63
C LYS A 181 -16.39 2.24 -18.15
N PRO A 182 -17.32 2.94 -18.82
CA PRO A 182 -17.37 2.91 -20.28
C PRO A 182 -16.03 3.36 -20.85
N ALA A 183 -15.66 2.81 -22.02
CA ALA A 183 -14.45 3.22 -22.72
C ALA A 183 -14.48 4.75 -22.93
N PRO A 184 -13.34 5.45 -22.74
CA PRO A 184 -13.26 6.87 -23.06
C PRO A 184 -13.74 7.13 -24.49
N ILE A 185 -14.62 8.12 -24.66
CA ILE A 185 -15.12 8.53 -25.97
C ILE A 185 -14.18 9.61 -26.51
N GLY A 186 -13.61 9.38 -27.69
CA GLY A 186 -12.72 10.33 -28.38
C GLY A 186 -11.41 9.70 -28.85
N GLY A 187 -10.64 10.43 -29.66
CA GLY A 187 -9.30 10.01 -30.06
C GLY A 187 -8.36 9.96 -28.85
N VAL A 188 -7.64 8.86 -28.68
CA VAL A 188 -6.61 8.75 -27.64
C VAL A 188 -5.41 9.60 -28.08
N PRO A 189 -4.95 10.57 -27.28
CA PRO A 189 -3.74 11.31 -27.60
C PRO A 189 -2.55 10.35 -27.62
N ASP A 190 -1.87 10.28 -28.77
CA ASP A 190 -0.61 9.56 -28.92
C ASP A 190 0.53 10.43 -28.38
N TYR A 191 1.08 10.03 -27.24
CA TYR A 191 2.25 10.70 -26.67
C TYR A 191 3.50 10.00 -27.18
N GLN A 192 4.13 10.59 -28.20
CA GLN A 192 5.43 10.12 -28.66
C GLN A 192 6.52 10.55 -27.68
N LEU A 193 7.30 9.58 -27.21
CA LEU A 193 8.49 9.85 -26.41
C LEU A 193 9.44 10.73 -27.24
N GLN A 194 9.66 11.97 -26.80
CA GLN A 194 10.69 12.79 -27.41
C GLN A 194 12.04 12.11 -27.19
N SER A 195 12.83 11.94 -28.27
CA SER A 195 14.20 11.45 -28.12
C SER A 195 14.95 12.38 -27.15
N PRO A 196 15.71 11.84 -26.18
CA PRO A 196 16.50 12.67 -25.30
C PRO A 196 17.38 13.62 -26.12
N PRO A 197 17.59 14.87 -25.67
CA PRO A 197 18.48 15.79 -26.37
C PRO A 197 19.87 15.14 -26.48
N VAL A 198 20.43 15.16 -27.70
CA VAL A 198 21.81 14.72 -27.92
C VAL A 198 22.73 15.79 -27.33
N ILE A 199 23.32 15.50 -26.17
CA ILE A 199 24.33 16.36 -25.57
C ILE A 199 25.66 16.02 -26.20
N ASP A 200 26.26 16.97 -26.94
CA ASP A 200 27.61 16.81 -27.45
C ASP A 200 28.61 17.12 -26.33
N LEU A 201 29.13 16.04 -25.73
CA LEU A 201 30.13 16.10 -24.68
C LEU A 201 31.51 15.89 -25.30
N SER A 202 32.45 16.77 -24.97
CA SER A 202 33.87 16.55 -25.25
C SER A 202 34.69 16.72 -23.98
N LEU A 203 35.85 16.05 -23.94
CA LEU A 203 36.76 16.07 -22.80
C LEU A 203 38.07 16.72 -23.25
N GLN A 204 38.57 17.65 -22.45
CA GLN A 204 39.88 18.29 -22.64
C GLN A 204 40.63 18.39 -21.32
N VAL A 205 41.92 18.67 -21.37
CA VAL A 205 42.70 19.07 -20.18
C VAL A 205 43.01 20.56 -20.27
N ASN A 206 42.67 21.31 -19.21
CA ASN A 206 42.86 22.75 -19.18
C ASN A 206 44.34 23.16 -18.96
N ALA A 207 44.60 24.47 -18.93
CA ALA A 207 45.97 24.99 -18.79
C ALA A 207 46.68 24.55 -17.49
N GLU A 208 45.89 24.32 -16.43
CA GLU A 208 46.30 23.88 -15.10
C GLU A 208 46.47 22.36 -15.01
N GLY A 209 46.13 21.62 -16.07
CA GLY A 209 46.25 20.16 -16.08
C GLY A 209 45.03 19.44 -15.53
N ILE A 210 43.87 20.09 -15.40
CA ILE A 210 42.63 19.49 -14.89
C ILE A 210 41.76 19.04 -16.07
N PRO A 211 41.25 17.80 -16.09
CA PRO A 211 40.26 17.37 -17.08
C PRO A 211 38.97 18.15 -16.94
N GLU A 212 38.41 18.61 -18.05
CA GLU A 212 37.16 19.35 -18.10
C GLU A 212 36.21 18.71 -19.11
N LEU A 213 34.97 18.50 -18.69
CA LEU A 213 33.87 18.25 -19.63
C LEU A 213 33.41 19.57 -20.24
N LEU A 214 33.39 19.60 -21.56
CA LEU A 214 32.76 20.63 -22.35
C LEU A 214 31.37 20.13 -22.75
N ALA A 215 30.35 20.87 -22.30
CA ALA A 215 28.99 20.68 -22.75
C ALA A 215 28.47 22.05 -23.21
N GLU A 216 28.16 22.17 -24.50
CA GLU A 216 27.74 23.43 -25.11
C GLU A 216 28.77 24.55 -24.90
N GLN A 217 28.44 25.59 -24.10
CA GLN A 217 29.31 26.71 -23.76
C GLN A 217 29.84 26.67 -22.32
N LYS A 218 29.58 25.58 -21.59
CA LYS A 218 29.98 25.43 -20.18
C LYS A 218 31.11 24.43 -20.05
N LYS A 219 32.00 24.74 -19.11
CA LYS A 219 33.16 23.91 -18.74
C LYS A 219 32.95 23.40 -17.32
N TYR A 220 33.13 22.10 -17.13
CA TYR A 220 32.97 21.45 -15.84
C TYR A 220 34.27 20.74 -15.50
N PRO A 221 35.08 21.25 -14.55
CA PRO A 221 36.28 20.55 -14.10
C PRO A 221 35.89 19.26 -13.40
N LEU A 222 36.63 18.20 -13.71
CA LEU A 222 36.46 16.88 -13.13
C LEU A 222 37.50 16.68 -12.04
N HIS A 223 37.02 16.47 -10.83
CA HIS A 223 37.83 16.18 -9.66
C HIS A 223 37.59 14.73 -9.24
N SER A 224 38.67 13.98 -9.07
CA SER A 224 38.62 12.59 -8.60
C SER A 224 39.39 12.45 -7.30
N ARG A 225 38.95 11.52 -6.46
CA ARG A 225 39.65 11.15 -5.23
C ARG A 225 39.74 9.64 -5.09
N PHE A 226 40.91 9.16 -4.70
CA PHE A 226 41.17 7.73 -4.46
C PHE A 226 41.45 7.49 -2.99
N SER A 227 40.78 6.50 -2.39
CA SER A 227 41.02 6.09 -1.02
C SER A 227 42.31 5.30 -0.93
N LEU A 228 43.21 5.67 -0.01
CA LEU A 228 44.43 4.94 0.30
C LEU A 228 44.23 4.04 1.53
N PRO A 229 44.95 2.90 1.63
CA PRO A 229 44.79 1.94 2.74
C PRO A 229 44.97 2.53 4.15
N GLU A 230 45.69 3.63 4.30
CA GLU A 230 45.91 4.31 5.59
C GLU A 230 44.84 5.36 5.95
N GLY A 231 43.67 5.32 5.29
CA GLY A 231 42.57 6.26 5.54
C GLY A 231 42.84 7.68 5.02
N LYS A 232 43.82 7.84 4.13
CA LYS A 232 44.13 9.10 3.43
C LYS A 232 43.47 9.12 2.05
N TRP A 233 43.29 10.31 1.50
CA TRP A 233 42.79 10.51 0.14
C TRP A 233 43.88 11.06 -0.76
N LEU A 234 44.00 10.51 -1.96
CA LEU A 234 44.71 11.14 -3.06
C LEU A 234 43.70 11.96 -3.86
N GLU A 235 43.89 13.28 -3.92
CA GLU A 235 43.11 14.17 -4.78
C GLU A 235 43.85 14.36 -6.11
N THR A 236 43.15 14.19 -7.24
CA THR A 236 43.78 14.31 -8.56
C THR A 236 44.20 15.73 -8.91
N ASP A 237 43.72 16.74 -8.20
CA ASP A 237 44.04 18.15 -8.44
C ASP A 237 45.51 18.47 -8.11
N ALA A 238 46.15 17.60 -7.31
CA ALA A 238 47.57 17.72 -6.97
C ALA A 238 48.50 17.20 -8.08
N VAL A 239 47.97 16.48 -9.08
CA VAL A 239 48.77 15.84 -10.14
C VAL A 239 48.16 16.17 -11.51
N PRO A 240 48.83 17.00 -12.34
CA PRO A 240 48.26 17.44 -13.61
C PRO A 240 48.14 16.28 -14.60
N TRP A 241 47.03 16.24 -15.33
CA TRP A 241 46.81 15.32 -16.44
C TRP A 241 47.66 15.70 -17.67
N PRO A 242 48.01 14.73 -18.52
CA PRO A 242 48.60 14.98 -19.83
C PRO A 242 47.75 15.95 -20.65
N LYS A 243 48.35 17.05 -21.12
CA LYS A 243 47.64 18.06 -21.89
C LYS A 243 47.16 17.49 -23.23
N GLY A 244 45.89 17.74 -23.58
CA GLY A 244 45.33 17.33 -24.86
C GLY A 244 43.81 17.41 -24.92
N SER A 245 43.27 17.24 -26.13
CA SER A 245 41.85 17.03 -26.40
C SER A 245 41.60 15.54 -26.65
N PHE A 246 40.59 14.96 -26.01
CA PHE A 246 40.27 13.54 -26.18
C PHE A 246 39.24 13.37 -27.28
N LYS A 247 39.47 12.38 -28.15
CA LYS A 247 38.49 12.05 -29.20
C LYS A 247 37.31 11.32 -28.58
N LYS A 248 36.12 11.54 -29.14
CA LYS A 248 34.93 10.76 -28.81
C LYS A 248 35.25 9.26 -29.04
N ASN A 249 34.90 8.42 -28.06
CA ASN A 249 35.21 6.98 -28.04
C ASN A 249 36.70 6.61 -27.93
N SER A 250 37.57 7.53 -27.49
CA SER A 250 38.93 7.17 -27.07
C SER A 250 39.01 6.90 -25.57
N SER A 251 39.84 5.94 -25.17
CA SER A 251 40.22 5.71 -23.77
C SER A 251 41.61 6.27 -23.52
N MET A 252 41.82 6.89 -22.36
CA MET A 252 43.15 7.16 -21.82
C MET A 252 43.26 6.51 -20.44
N GLU A 253 44.41 5.94 -20.17
CA GLU A 253 44.77 5.43 -18.86
C GLU A 253 45.86 6.34 -18.28
N GLN A 254 45.67 6.75 -17.03
CA GLN A 254 46.66 7.49 -16.26
C GLN A 254 46.95 6.63 -15.03
N SER A 255 48.24 6.44 -14.72
CA SER A 255 48.66 5.86 -13.45
C SER A 255 49.15 6.96 -12.52
N TRP A 256 48.98 6.73 -11.22
CA TRP A 256 49.49 7.59 -10.16
C TRP A 256 50.45 6.80 -9.29
N GLU A 257 51.62 7.37 -9.04
CA GLU A 257 52.57 6.80 -8.08
C GLU A 257 52.49 7.58 -6.78
N THR A 258 52.25 6.86 -5.70
CA THR A 258 52.41 7.32 -4.33
C THR A 258 53.65 6.65 -3.75
N PRO A 259 54.21 7.12 -2.62
CA PRO A 259 55.37 6.46 -2.00
C PRO A 259 55.18 4.96 -1.72
N ASN A 260 53.92 4.51 -1.57
CA ASN A 260 53.59 3.15 -1.15
C ASN A 260 52.81 2.33 -2.20
N TYR A 261 52.26 2.96 -3.26
CA TYR A 261 51.34 2.32 -4.22
C TYR A 261 51.44 2.92 -5.61
N ARG A 262 51.23 2.09 -6.62
CA ARG A 262 50.89 2.51 -7.98
C ARG A 262 49.39 2.26 -8.21
N LEU A 263 48.67 3.33 -8.56
CA LEU A 263 47.25 3.35 -8.85
C LEU A 263 47.02 3.57 -10.34
#